data_AF-A0AAI9DCA2-F1
#
_entry.id   AF-A0AAI9DCA2-F1
#
_cell.length_a   1.000
_cell.length_b   1.000
_cell.length_c   1.000
_cell.angle_alpha   90.00
_cell.angle_beta   90.00
_cell.angle_gamma   90.00
#
_symmetry.space_group_name_H-M   'P 1'
#
loop_
_entity.id
_entity.type
_entity.pdbx_description
1 polymer ?
#
loop_
_entity_poly.entity_id
_entity_poly.type
_entity_poly.pdbx_seq_one_letter_code
_entity_poly.pdbx_strand_id
1 'polypeptide(L)'
;MNHFRLATPQDIDGLIEIDSIKTHERALKIAQWVADKNCYLIEQETQIYAYTVLHYHFFDFGFIEMLMVNKQFRRLGLGIELINQLKLICTTSKLFTSTNQSNTAMQALLNHTQFLASGVIENLDYDDPELIYVCKLID
;
A
#
# COMPACT_ATOMS: atom_id res chain seq x y z
N MET A 1 -0.13 -20.25 -7.04
CA MET A 1 0.64 -19.05 -7.46
C MET A 1 -0.18 -17.85 -7.01
N ASN A 2 0.47 -16.86 -6.38
CA ASN A 2 -0.21 -15.64 -5.97
C ASN A 2 -0.65 -14.86 -7.19
N HIS A 3 -1.90 -14.38 -7.20
CA HIS A 3 -2.46 -13.58 -8.27
C HIS A 3 -2.60 -12.14 -7.81
N PHE A 4 -1.90 -11.23 -8.48
CA PHE A 4 -2.02 -9.78 -8.29
C PHE A 4 -3.02 -9.22 -9.29
N ARG A 5 -4.08 -8.57 -8.81
CA ARG A 5 -5.11 -7.99 -9.67
C ARG A 5 -5.76 -6.76 -9.04
N LEU A 6 -6.45 -6.00 -9.87
CA LEU A 6 -7.35 -4.94 -9.41
C LEU A 6 -8.49 -5.56 -8.58
N ALA A 7 -8.83 -4.90 -7.47
CA ALA A 7 -9.98 -5.25 -6.66
C ALA A 7 -11.29 -4.85 -7.36
N THR A 8 -12.33 -5.61 -7.05
CA THR A 8 -13.70 -5.43 -7.55
C THR A 8 -14.66 -5.21 -6.37
N PRO A 9 -15.90 -4.75 -6.60
CA PRO A 9 -16.87 -4.59 -5.52
C PRO A 9 -17.11 -5.85 -4.70
N GLN A 10 -16.95 -7.04 -5.30
CA GLN A 10 -17.09 -8.33 -4.62
C GLN A 10 -15.99 -8.60 -3.58
N ASP A 11 -14.86 -7.92 -3.68
CA ASP A 11 -13.72 -8.11 -2.77
C ASP A 11 -13.82 -7.26 -1.49
N ILE A 12 -14.71 -6.28 -1.44
CA ILE A 12 -14.77 -5.25 -0.37
C ILE A 12 -14.85 -5.89 1.02
N ASP A 13 -15.74 -6.85 1.23
CA ASP A 13 -15.91 -7.50 2.54
C ASP A 13 -14.63 -8.23 2.97
N GLY A 14 -13.97 -8.93 2.05
CA GLY A 14 -12.70 -9.62 2.31
C GLY A 14 -11.55 -8.64 2.60
N LEU A 15 -11.51 -7.50 1.90
CA LEU A 15 -10.53 -6.44 2.16
C LEU A 15 -10.72 -5.83 3.56
N ILE A 16 -11.97 -5.56 3.96
CA ILE A 16 -12.32 -5.07 5.30
C ILE A 16 -11.92 -6.10 6.35
N GLU A 17 -12.12 -7.39 6.09
CA GLU A 17 -11.80 -8.47 7.03
C GLU A 17 -10.30 -8.53 7.34
N ILE A 18 -9.44 -8.39 6.32
CA ILE A 18 -7.97 -8.49 6.49
C ILE A 18 -7.33 -7.19 6.97
N ASP A 19 -8.01 -6.05 6.83
CA ASP A 19 -7.53 -4.77 7.34
C ASP A 19 -7.39 -4.80 8.87
N SER A 20 -6.23 -4.41 9.39
CA SER A 20 -5.98 -4.50 10.83
C SER A 20 -6.58 -3.37 11.66
N ILE A 21 -6.97 -2.26 11.04
CA ILE A 21 -7.53 -1.07 11.71
C ILE A 21 -9.02 -1.28 12.02
N LYS A 22 -9.77 -1.94 11.12
CA LYS A 22 -11.17 -2.37 11.34
C LYS A 22 -12.11 -1.27 11.87
N THR A 23 -12.01 -0.06 11.34
CA THR A 23 -12.92 1.05 11.66
C THR A 23 -13.96 1.26 10.55
N HIS A 24 -15.10 1.89 10.88
CA HIS A 24 -16.11 2.26 9.90
C HIS A 24 -15.57 3.20 8.82
N GLU A 25 -14.76 4.20 9.22
CA GLU A 25 -14.10 5.11 8.27
C GLU A 25 -13.18 4.34 7.31
N ARG A 26 -12.42 3.36 7.81
CA ARG A 26 -11.58 2.50 6.97
C ARG A 26 -12.41 1.70 5.98
N ALA A 27 -13.54 1.14 6.40
CA ALA A 27 -14.44 0.42 5.49
C ALA A 27 -14.97 1.32 4.36
N LEU A 28 -15.35 2.57 4.67
CA LEU A 28 -15.75 3.54 3.66
C LEU A 28 -14.61 3.87 2.68
N LYS A 29 -13.38 4.07 3.19
CA LYS A 29 -12.19 4.29 2.34
C LYS A 29 -11.91 3.10 1.42
N ILE A 30 -12.00 1.87 1.94
CA ILE A 30 -11.82 0.65 1.12
C ILE A 30 -12.84 0.61 -0.03
N ALA A 31 -14.12 0.83 0.28
CA ALA A 31 -15.16 0.87 -0.75
C ALA A 31 -14.87 1.95 -1.81
N GLN A 32 -14.42 3.13 -1.39
CA GLN A 32 -14.05 4.22 -2.29
C GLN A 32 -12.84 3.87 -3.17
N TRP A 33 -11.75 3.35 -2.60
CA TRP A 33 -10.56 2.95 -3.35
C TRP A 33 -10.86 1.87 -4.39
N VAL A 34 -11.79 0.96 -4.10
CA VAL A 34 -12.27 -0.05 -5.05
C VAL A 34 -13.09 0.60 -6.16
N ALA A 35 -14.02 1.50 -5.83
CA ALA A 35 -14.82 2.22 -6.82
C ALA A 35 -13.97 3.06 -7.78
N ASP A 36 -12.94 3.72 -7.26
CA ASP A 36 -12.00 4.55 -8.02
C ASP A 36 -10.96 3.75 -8.81
N LYS A 37 -10.97 2.40 -8.70
CA LYS A 37 -10.00 1.51 -9.36
C LYS A 37 -8.55 1.78 -8.94
N ASN A 38 -8.36 2.17 -7.68
CA ASN A 38 -7.04 2.41 -7.08
C ASN A 38 -6.59 1.25 -6.18
N CYS A 39 -7.48 0.32 -5.84
CA CYS A 39 -7.19 -0.81 -4.95
C CYS A 39 -6.79 -2.07 -5.71
N TYR A 40 -5.67 -2.69 -5.33
CA TYR A 40 -5.17 -3.96 -5.84
C TYR A 40 -5.02 -4.97 -4.71
N LEU A 41 -5.09 -6.26 -5.04
CA LEU A 41 -4.97 -7.33 -4.07
C LEU A 41 -4.07 -8.46 -4.56
N ILE A 42 -3.54 -9.21 -3.60
CA ILE A 42 -2.93 -10.52 -3.82
C ILE A 42 -3.85 -11.58 -3.24
N GLU A 43 -4.23 -12.55 -4.08
CA GLU A 43 -5.02 -13.71 -3.68
C GLU A 43 -4.36 -15.04 -4.06
N GLN A 44 -4.76 -16.11 -3.38
CA GLN A 44 -4.58 -17.50 -3.82
C GLN A 44 -5.83 -18.28 -3.43
N GLU A 45 -6.36 -19.09 -4.35
CA GLU A 45 -7.52 -19.97 -4.09
C GLU A 45 -8.69 -19.19 -3.46
N THR A 46 -8.99 -18.00 -3.99
CA THR A 46 -10.03 -17.04 -3.54
C THR A 46 -9.81 -16.38 -2.17
N GLN A 47 -8.75 -16.75 -1.45
CA GLN A 47 -8.38 -16.09 -0.20
C GLN A 47 -7.55 -14.84 -0.51
N ILE A 48 -7.97 -13.70 0.05
CA ILE A 48 -7.18 -12.47 -0.01
C ILE A 48 -6.08 -12.52 1.06
N TYR A 49 -4.84 -12.33 0.64
CA TYR A 49 -3.65 -12.34 1.49
C TYR A 49 -3.17 -10.94 1.84
N ALA A 50 -3.28 -10.01 0.89
CA ALA A 50 -2.81 -8.65 1.05
C ALA A 50 -3.53 -7.72 0.07
N TYR A 51 -3.57 -6.43 0.37
CA TYR A 51 -4.07 -5.41 -0.53
C TYR A 51 -3.23 -4.14 -0.46
N THR A 52 -3.32 -3.34 -1.51
CA THR A 52 -2.64 -2.05 -1.60
C THR A 52 -3.45 -1.05 -2.39
N VAL A 53 -3.16 0.24 -2.21
CA VAL A 53 -3.84 1.34 -2.90
C VAL A 53 -2.80 2.20 -3.59
N LEU A 54 -2.98 2.43 -4.89
CA LEU A 54 -2.15 3.29 -5.72
C LEU A 54 -3.01 4.37 -6.37
N HIS A 55 -2.66 5.63 -6.16
CA HIS A 55 -3.26 6.77 -6.86
C HIS A 55 -2.17 7.72 -7.38
N TYR A 56 -2.57 8.74 -8.16
CA TYR A 56 -1.63 9.65 -8.84
C TYR A 56 -1.78 11.13 -8.43
N HIS A 57 -2.49 11.42 -7.34
CA HIS A 57 -2.72 12.80 -6.87
C HIS A 57 -1.55 13.41 -6.05
N PHE A 58 -0.45 12.68 -5.80
CA PHE A 58 0.69 13.20 -5.04
C PHE A 58 1.71 13.85 -5.99
N PHE A 59 1.56 15.16 -6.21
CA PHE A 59 2.36 15.93 -7.18
C PHE A 59 2.40 15.27 -8.58
N ASP A 60 1.27 14.72 -9.01
CA ASP A 60 1.10 13.97 -10.27
C ASP A 60 1.99 12.71 -10.41
N PHE A 61 2.58 12.23 -9.31
CA PHE A 61 3.31 10.96 -9.26
C PHE A 61 2.48 9.87 -8.59
N GLY A 62 2.78 8.61 -8.93
CA GLY A 62 2.23 7.45 -8.25
C GLY A 62 2.53 7.49 -6.75
N PHE A 63 1.53 7.20 -5.94
CA PHE A 63 1.62 7.18 -4.48
C PHE A 63 0.93 5.93 -3.92
N ILE A 64 1.67 5.15 -3.14
CA ILE A 64 1.13 4.04 -2.38
C ILE A 64 0.47 4.60 -1.12
N GLU A 65 -0.86 4.73 -1.14
CA GLU A 65 -1.62 5.26 0.01
C GLU A 65 -1.75 4.23 1.13
N MET A 66 -1.85 2.96 0.77
CA MET A 66 -2.08 1.89 1.72
C MET A 66 -1.35 0.61 1.29
N LEU A 67 -0.77 -0.08 2.25
CA LEU A 67 -0.22 -1.42 2.08
C LEU A 67 -0.62 -2.26 3.30
N MET A 68 -1.41 -3.30 3.08
CA MET A 68 -1.94 -4.14 4.13
C MET A 68 -1.65 -5.61 3.83
N VAL A 69 -1.03 -6.28 4.79
CA VAL A 69 -0.85 -7.74 4.76
C VAL A 69 -1.67 -8.34 5.89
N ASN A 70 -2.54 -9.30 5.54
CA ASN A 70 -3.33 -10.06 6.50
C ASN A 70 -2.41 -10.59 7.61
N LYS A 71 -2.80 -10.38 8.87
CA LYS A 71 -2.01 -10.74 10.06
C LYS A 71 -1.53 -12.21 10.04
N GLN A 72 -2.35 -13.12 9.54
CA GLN A 72 -2.04 -14.56 9.49
C GLN A 72 -0.93 -14.90 8.49
N PHE A 73 -0.70 -14.05 7.48
CA PHE A 73 0.21 -14.29 6.37
C PHE A 73 1.41 -13.32 6.34
N ARG A 74 1.66 -12.61 7.45
CA ARG A 74 2.82 -11.71 7.57
C ARG A 74 4.12 -12.50 7.55
N ARG A 75 5.20 -11.82 7.13
CA ARG A 75 6.57 -12.37 6.99
C ARG A 75 6.72 -13.44 5.90
N LEU A 76 5.75 -13.54 4.99
CA LEU A 76 5.82 -14.40 3.79
C LEU A 76 6.23 -13.63 2.51
N GLY A 77 6.85 -12.45 2.66
CA GLY A 77 7.28 -11.63 1.52
C GLY A 77 6.17 -10.87 0.78
N LEU A 78 4.90 -10.98 1.20
CA LEU A 78 3.76 -10.35 0.52
C LEU A 78 3.86 -8.82 0.38
N GLY A 79 4.45 -8.13 1.36
CA GLY A 79 4.67 -6.67 1.25
C GLY A 79 5.71 -6.31 0.18
N ILE A 80 6.75 -7.12 0.02
CA ILE A 80 7.75 -6.97 -1.04
C ILE A 80 7.08 -7.23 -2.39
N GLU A 81 6.26 -8.28 -2.48
CA GLU A 81 5.52 -8.63 -3.69
C GLU A 81 4.58 -7.49 -4.11
N LEU A 82 3.77 -6.94 -3.20
CA LEU A 82 2.90 -5.80 -3.48
C LEU A 82 3.69 -4.62 -4.04
N ILE A 83 4.79 -4.23 -3.39
CA ILE A 83 5.62 -3.12 -3.85
C ILE A 83 6.18 -3.39 -5.24
N ASN A 84 6.71 -4.59 -5.49
CA ASN A 84 7.27 -4.92 -6.80
C ASN A 84 6.21 -4.89 -7.90
N GLN A 85 5.01 -5.41 -7.65
CA GLN A 85 3.89 -5.32 -8.59
C GLN A 85 3.49 -3.86 -8.85
N LEU A 86 3.45 -3.03 -7.80
CA LEU A 86 3.15 -1.60 -7.94
C LEU A 86 4.19 -0.86 -8.77
N LYS A 87 5.48 -1.17 -8.61
CA LYS A 87 6.53 -0.60 -9.47
C LYS A 87 6.34 -0.95 -10.94
N LEU A 88 5.88 -2.16 -11.24
CA LEU A 88 5.66 -2.62 -12.62
C LEU A 88 4.45 -1.94 -13.29
N ILE A 89 3.39 -1.66 -12.53
CA ILE A 89 2.17 -1.05 -13.07
C ILE A 89 2.15 0.48 -12.96
N CYS A 90 3.05 1.07 -12.17
CA CYS A 90 3.13 2.52 -12.00
C CYS A 90 3.45 3.18 -13.34
N THR A 91 2.66 4.18 -13.72
CA THR A 91 2.77 4.84 -15.02
C THR A 91 3.67 6.08 -15.01
N THR A 92 4.26 6.41 -13.85
CA THR A 92 5.10 7.59 -13.67
C THR A 92 6.53 7.20 -13.33
N SER A 93 7.51 8.05 -13.67
CA SER A 93 8.94 7.79 -13.43
C SER A 93 9.37 7.73 -11.95
N LYS A 94 8.45 8.04 -11.02
CA LYS A 94 8.66 7.94 -9.58
C LYS A 94 7.43 7.33 -8.92
N LEU A 95 7.68 6.55 -7.88
CA LEU A 95 6.65 6.01 -6.98
C LEU A 95 6.97 6.50 -5.56
N PHE A 96 5.99 7.14 -4.94
CA PHE A 96 6.08 7.64 -3.58
C PHE A 96 5.24 6.81 -2.62
N THR A 97 5.54 6.94 -1.35
CA THR A 97 4.74 6.41 -0.24
C THR A 97 5.19 7.12 1.02
N SER A 98 4.45 6.96 2.10
CA SER A 98 4.86 7.44 3.39
C SER A 98 4.64 6.41 4.49
N THR A 99 5.27 6.62 5.64
CA THR A 99 4.96 5.89 6.86
C THR A 99 5.38 6.68 8.10
N ASN A 100 4.65 6.52 9.21
CA ASN A 100 5.04 7.12 10.48
C ASN A 100 6.46 6.72 10.91
N GLN A 101 7.15 7.62 11.61
CA GLN A 101 8.49 7.38 12.16
C GLN A 101 8.53 6.18 13.12
N SER A 102 7.45 5.88 13.83
CA SER A 102 7.34 4.71 14.71
C SER A 102 7.21 3.38 13.95
N ASN A 103 6.81 3.40 12.67
CA ASN A 103 6.55 2.22 11.86
C ASN A 103 7.84 1.64 11.23
N THR A 104 8.74 1.19 12.10
CA THR A 104 10.04 0.60 11.73
C THR A 104 9.93 -0.60 10.78
N ALA A 105 8.83 -1.37 10.85
CA ALA A 105 8.59 -2.50 9.96
C ALA A 105 8.36 -2.05 8.51
N MET A 106 7.57 -1.00 8.30
CA MET A 106 7.36 -0.43 6.98
C MET A 106 8.64 0.25 6.45
N GLN A 107 9.38 0.96 7.29
CA GLN A 107 10.68 1.54 6.90
C GLN A 107 11.69 0.47 6.43
N ALA A 108 11.77 -0.67 7.14
CA ALA A 108 12.61 -1.79 6.72
C ALA A 108 12.17 -2.38 5.38
N LEU A 109 10.86 -2.53 5.15
CA LEU A 109 10.31 -2.97 3.88
C LEU A 109 10.66 -2.01 2.73
N LEU A 110 10.54 -0.70 2.96
CA LEU A 110 10.87 0.33 1.97
C LEU A 110 12.37 0.33 1.63
N ASN A 111 13.24 0.23 2.63
CA ASN A 111 14.68 0.11 2.42
C ASN A 111 15.02 -1.14 1.59
N HIS A 112 14.42 -2.30 1.91
CA HIS A 112 14.64 -3.54 1.17
C HIS A 112 14.12 -3.47 -0.27
N THR A 113 13.14 -2.61 -0.53
CA THR A 113 12.55 -2.39 -1.86
C THR A 113 13.09 -1.13 -2.53
N GLN A 114 14.30 -0.68 -2.18
CA GLN A 114 15.03 0.39 -2.89
C GLN A 114 14.28 1.73 -2.93
N PHE A 115 13.42 2.00 -1.94
CA PHE A 115 12.95 3.35 -1.69
C PHE A 115 14.04 4.15 -0.95
N LEU A 116 14.09 5.44 -1.24
CA LEU A 116 14.99 6.41 -0.63
C LEU A 116 14.17 7.36 0.23
N ALA A 117 14.68 7.75 1.39
CA ALA A 117 14.09 8.83 2.18
C ALA A 117 14.07 10.12 1.36
N SER A 118 12.94 10.83 1.36
CA SER A 118 12.66 11.95 0.45
C SER A 118 11.98 13.15 1.12
N GLY A 119 11.72 13.10 2.43
CA GLY A 119 11.12 14.20 3.17
C GLY A 119 10.47 13.75 4.46
N VAL A 120 9.95 14.72 5.20
CA VAL A 120 9.19 14.51 6.44
C VAL A 120 8.02 15.48 6.44
N ILE A 121 6.84 15.01 6.84
CA ILE A 121 5.68 15.85 7.13
C ILE A 121 5.41 15.77 8.63
N GLU A 122 5.54 16.90 9.30
CA GLU A 122 5.25 17.05 10.72
C GLU A 122 3.77 17.43 10.93
N ASN A 123 3.32 17.44 12.18
CA ASN A 123 1.98 17.88 12.59
C ASN A 123 0.79 17.04 12.07
N LEU A 124 1.01 15.77 11.70
CA LEU A 124 -0.07 14.81 11.42
C LEU A 124 -0.46 14.05 12.70
N ASP A 125 0.51 13.35 13.28
CA ASP A 125 0.38 12.66 14.57
C ASP A 125 1.30 13.31 15.62
N TYR A 126 0.87 13.30 16.88
CA TYR A 126 1.63 13.88 17.99
C TYR A 126 2.90 13.05 18.24
N ASP A 127 4.06 13.68 18.13
CA ASP A 127 5.40 13.08 18.29
C ASP A 127 5.71 11.89 17.36
N ASP A 128 4.98 11.73 16.25
CA ASP A 128 5.20 10.64 15.29
C ASP A 128 5.08 11.12 13.83
N PRO A 129 6.07 11.90 13.33
CA PRO A 129 5.98 12.52 12.02
C PRO A 129 5.96 11.48 10.89
N GLU A 130 5.40 11.88 9.75
CA GLU A 130 5.25 11.03 8.59
C GLU A 130 6.50 11.13 7.69
N LEU A 131 7.19 10.01 7.50
CA LEU A 131 8.40 9.93 6.68
C LEU A 131 8.01 9.67 5.22
N ILE A 132 8.47 10.53 4.31
CA ILE A 132 8.22 10.39 2.87
C ILE A 132 9.35 9.61 2.21
N TYR A 133 8.99 8.65 1.35
CA TYR A 133 9.91 7.83 0.59
C TYR A 133 9.63 7.91 -0.91
N VAL A 134 10.69 7.79 -1.72
CA VAL A 134 10.62 7.76 -3.19
C VAL A 134 11.40 6.58 -3.75
N CYS A 135 10.80 5.87 -4.71
CA CYS A 135 11.50 4.96 -5.60
C CYS A 135 11.55 5.58 -6.99
N LYS A 136 12.75 5.64 -7.58
CA LYS A 136 12.91 6.08 -8.97
C LYS A 136 12.69 4.86 -9.87
N LEU A 137 11.68 4.93 -10.72
CA LEU A 137 11.42 3.90 -11.71
C LEU A 137 12.18 4.29 -12.97
N ILE A 138 12.82 3.30 -13.60
CA ILE A 138 13.55 3.52 -14.85
C ILE A 138 12.50 3.58 -15.96
N ASP A 139 12.57 4.62 -16.80
CA ASP A 139 11.80 4.73 -18.04
C ASP A 139 12.25 3.68 -19.08
#